data_AF-G7JVZ5-F1
#
_entry.id   AF-G7JVZ5-F1
#
_cell.length_a   1.000
_cell.length_b   1.000
_cell.length_c   1.000
_cell.angle_alpha   90.00
_cell.angle_beta   90.00
_cell.angle_gamma   90.00
#
_symmetry.space_group_name_H-M   'P 1'
#
loop_
_entity.id
_entity.type
_entity.pdbx_description
1 polymer ?
#
loop_
_entity_poly.entity_id
_entity_poly.type
_entity_poly.pdbx_seq_one_letter_code
_entity_poly.pdbx_strand_id
1 'polypeptide(L)'
;MWRSPRFSYLVTRLSQGNISNVNRCYSQILSQPSYSQTKSESVPSEQKASREIPKHYIGENVSRKDRTKFLLTTLRDMDDTDSKEAIYGALDAWVAWEQNFPIGSLRNILLCLEKEQQWHRIVQVIKWMLSKGQGTTMGTYGQLIRALDMDHRVGEAHKFWEMKIGTDLHSVPWQLCHLMISVYYRNNMLEDLVRLFKGLEAFDRKPRDKLIIQKVANAYEMLGLIEEKERVMEKYSHLFTIKEERPTKKGGRKSSAKKKKGGPNESRKDSADK
;
A
#
# COMPACT_ATOMS: atom_id res chain seq x y z
N MET A 1 -26.87 -13.76 26.02
CA MET A 1 -26.37 -15.13 25.79
C MET A 1 -27.45 -15.95 25.10
N TRP A 2 -27.36 -16.17 23.79
CA TRP A 2 -28.11 -17.22 23.08
C TRP A 2 -27.27 -17.63 21.86
N ARG A 3 -26.89 -18.91 21.81
CA ARG A 3 -26.37 -19.61 20.62
C ARG A 3 -27.57 -20.23 19.90
N SER A 4 -27.53 -20.32 18.56
CA SER A 4 -27.76 -21.57 17.78
C SER A 4 -27.63 -21.31 16.24
N PRO A 5 -27.70 -22.31 15.32
CA PRO A 5 -26.56 -22.77 14.53
C PRO A 5 -26.85 -22.95 13.01
N ARG A 6 -25.82 -23.25 12.19
CA ARG A 6 -25.83 -24.22 11.07
C ARG A 6 -24.68 -23.98 10.09
N PHE A 7 -23.60 -24.73 10.31
CA PHE A 7 -22.70 -25.21 9.26
C PHE A 7 -22.86 -26.72 9.23
N SER A 8 -23.32 -27.27 8.10
CA SER A 8 -23.09 -28.67 7.68
C SER A 8 -23.87 -28.88 6.40
N TYR A 9 -23.20 -28.76 5.26
CA TYR A 9 -23.32 -29.61 4.07
C TYR A 9 -22.31 -29.04 3.05
N LEU A 10 -21.58 -29.92 2.38
CA LEU A 10 -20.44 -29.70 1.46
C LEU A 10 -19.02 -29.95 2.02
N VAL A 11 -18.85 -31.06 2.74
CA VAL A 11 -17.59 -31.83 2.71
C VAL A 11 -17.91 -33.24 2.22
N THR A 12 -18.11 -33.41 0.92
CA THR A 12 -17.90 -34.70 0.22
C THR A 12 -17.79 -34.47 -1.29
N ARG A 13 -16.61 -34.01 -1.75
CA ARG A 13 -15.97 -34.32 -3.06
C ARG A 13 -14.74 -33.42 -3.22
N LEU A 14 -13.71 -33.70 -2.41
CA LEU A 14 -12.33 -33.34 -2.72
C LEU A 14 -11.52 -34.63 -2.70
N SER A 15 -11.76 -35.42 -3.74
CA SER A 15 -10.90 -36.51 -4.16
C SER A 15 -10.84 -36.33 -5.68
N GLN A 16 -9.66 -35.92 -6.16
CA GLN A 16 -9.33 -35.54 -7.54
C GLN A 16 -9.51 -34.05 -7.85
N GLY A 17 -8.47 -33.27 -7.52
CA GLY A 17 -8.29 -31.90 -7.95
C GLY A 17 -6.83 -31.48 -7.75
N ASN A 18 -5.99 -31.74 -8.76
CA ASN A 18 -4.62 -31.25 -8.98
C ASN A 18 -3.76 -30.87 -7.75
N ILE A 19 -3.22 -31.90 -7.10
CA ILE A 19 -2.09 -31.79 -6.14
C ILE A 19 -0.76 -31.41 -6.84
N SER A 20 -0.75 -31.38 -8.18
CA SER A 20 0.43 -31.09 -9.01
C SER A 20 0.93 -29.65 -8.91
N ASN A 21 0.04 -28.65 -8.79
CA ASN A 21 0.46 -27.23 -8.81
C ASN A 21 1.05 -26.76 -7.48
N VAL A 22 0.59 -27.29 -6.35
CA VAL A 22 1.16 -26.97 -5.03
C VAL A 22 2.57 -27.53 -4.91
N ASN A 23 2.79 -28.77 -5.37
CA ASN A 23 4.12 -29.39 -5.39
C ASN A 23 5.11 -28.65 -6.30
N ARG A 24 4.65 -27.97 -7.37
CA ARG A 24 5.49 -27.19 -8.28
C ARG A 24 6.11 -25.96 -7.59
N CYS A 25 5.34 -25.27 -6.76
CA CYS A 25 5.81 -24.09 -6.05
C CYS A 25 6.79 -24.50 -4.92
N TYR A 26 6.50 -25.60 -4.24
CA TYR A 26 7.42 -26.19 -3.25
C TYR A 26 8.70 -26.74 -3.89
N SER A 27 8.64 -27.36 -5.07
CA SER A 27 9.83 -27.93 -5.73
C SER A 27 10.73 -26.88 -6.36
N GLN A 28 10.18 -25.75 -6.85
CA GLN A 28 10.99 -24.60 -7.30
C GLN A 28 11.74 -23.90 -6.16
N ILE A 29 11.18 -23.90 -4.95
CA ILE A 29 11.88 -23.41 -3.74
C ILE A 29 13.06 -24.33 -3.37
N LEU A 30 12.92 -25.64 -3.61
CA LEU A 30 13.94 -26.64 -3.27
C LEU A 30 15.07 -26.79 -4.31
N SER A 31 14.93 -26.18 -5.49
CA SER A 31 15.84 -26.38 -6.63
C SER A 31 16.61 -25.10 -6.97
N GLN A 32 17.50 -24.66 -6.06
CA GLN A 32 18.52 -23.64 -6.36
C GLN A 32 19.90 -24.34 -6.40
N PRO A 33 20.69 -24.25 -7.49
CA PRO A 33 22.03 -24.80 -7.52
C PRO A 33 23.02 -23.87 -6.82
N SER A 34 23.68 -24.39 -5.77
CA SER A 34 24.81 -23.75 -5.11
C SER A 34 26.12 -23.98 -5.91
N TYR A 35 26.73 -22.86 -6.30
CA TYR A 35 28.15 -22.57 -6.52
C TYR A 35 29.14 -23.67 -6.99
N SER A 36 29.83 -23.31 -8.07
CA SER A 36 31.17 -23.77 -8.45
C SER A 36 32.20 -23.49 -7.33
N GLN A 37 32.98 -24.50 -6.93
CA GLN A 37 34.43 -24.39 -6.70
C GLN A 37 35.10 -25.75 -6.40
N THR A 38 36.03 -26.09 -7.31
CA THR A 38 37.38 -26.69 -7.12
C THR A 38 37.62 -27.86 -6.15
N LYS A 39 38.15 -28.94 -6.75
CA LYS A 39 38.81 -30.12 -6.16
C LYS A 39 40.02 -29.78 -5.28
N SER A 40 40.17 -30.51 -4.18
CA SER A 40 41.41 -31.16 -3.76
C SER A 40 41.13 -32.26 -2.72
N GLU A 41 41.78 -33.42 -2.90
CA GLU A 41 41.68 -34.62 -2.07
C GLU A 41 42.63 -34.59 -0.86
N SER A 42 42.20 -35.13 0.29
CA SER A 42 42.87 -36.21 1.06
C SER A 42 42.27 -36.37 2.48
N VAL A 43 42.22 -37.61 2.95
CA VAL A 43 41.66 -38.17 4.22
C VAL A 43 42.69 -39.24 4.69
N PRO A 44 42.78 -39.78 5.94
CA PRO A 44 41.98 -39.61 7.18
C PRO A 44 42.79 -39.39 8.48
N SER A 45 42.11 -39.05 9.59
CA SER A 45 42.29 -39.79 10.86
C SER A 45 41.14 -39.56 11.84
N GLU A 46 40.75 -40.63 12.53
CA GLU A 46 39.63 -40.74 13.47
C GLU A 46 39.89 -39.99 14.79
N GLN A 47 38.85 -39.32 15.32
CA GLN A 47 38.61 -39.21 16.75
C GLN A 47 37.15 -38.85 17.03
N LYS A 48 36.49 -39.70 17.82
CA LYS A 48 35.13 -39.54 18.33
C LYS A 48 35.01 -38.24 19.13
N ALA A 49 34.19 -37.32 18.64
CA ALA A 49 33.58 -36.28 19.46
C ALA A 49 32.16 -36.07 18.94
N SER A 50 31.19 -36.21 19.83
CA SER A 50 29.76 -35.98 19.63
C SER A 50 29.55 -34.57 19.07
N ARG A 51 29.51 -34.44 17.74
CA ARG A 51 29.16 -33.19 17.06
C ARG A 51 27.69 -33.27 16.73
N GLU A 52 26.93 -32.43 17.44
CA GLU A 52 25.53 -32.14 17.14
C GLU A 52 25.38 -31.93 15.63
N ILE A 53 24.51 -32.73 15.01
CA ILE A 53 24.11 -32.55 13.62
C ILE A 53 23.51 -31.14 13.55
N PRO A 54 24.07 -30.21 12.75
CA PRO A 54 23.45 -28.92 12.54
C PRO A 54 22.09 -29.19 11.89
N LYS A 55 21.01 -29.02 12.64
CA LYS A 55 19.64 -29.07 12.11
C LYS A 55 19.37 -27.81 11.31
N HIS A 56 20.09 -27.62 10.21
CA HIS A 56 19.80 -26.58 9.25
C HIS A 56 18.67 -27.09 8.35
N TYR A 57 17.45 -26.64 8.63
CA TYR A 57 16.34 -26.87 7.73
C TYR A 57 16.60 -26.04 6.45
N ILE A 58 16.46 -26.67 5.29
CA ILE A 58 16.85 -26.17 3.95
C ILE A 58 16.11 -24.86 3.53
N GLY A 59 15.21 -24.31 4.36
CA GLY A 59 14.57 -23.00 4.17
C GLY A 59 15.18 -21.82 4.95
N GLU A 60 16.14 -22.04 5.86
CA GLU A 60 16.68 -20.97 6.73
C GLU A 60 17.68 -20.02 6.04
N ASN A 61 18.23 -20.40 4.88
CA ASN A 61 19.31 -19.64 4.24
C ASN A 61 18.85 -18.53 3.28
N VAL A 62 17.54 -18.31 3.10
CA VAL A 62 17.02 -17.27 2.21
C VAL A 62 16.66 -16.02 3.01
N SER A 63 17.34 -14.91 2.71
CA SER A 63 17.08 -13.64 3.40
C SER A 63 15.62 -13.21 3.20
N ARG A 64 15.05 -12.48 4.18
CA ARG A 64 13.68 -11.92 4.07
C ARG A 64 13.51 -11.06 2.81
N LYS A 65 14.58 -10.35 2.41
CA LYS A 65 14.59 -9.52 1.20
C LYS A 65 14.44 -10.38 -0.05
N ASP A 66 15.18 -11.48 -0.13
CA ASP A 66 15.14 -12.39 -1.28
C ASP A 66 13.81 -13.12 -1.36
N ARG A 67 13.24 -13.54 -0.22
CA ARG A 67 11.87 -14.10 -0.17
C ARG A 67 10.82 -13.10 -0.64
N THR A 68 10.93 -11.84 -0.23
CA THR A 68 10.00 -10.78 -0.66
C THR A 68 10.14 -10.50 -2.16
N LYS A 69 11.38 -10.48 -2.68
CA LYS A 69 11.66 -10.33 -4.11
C LYS A 69 11.12 -11.50 -4.91
N PHE A 70 11.32 -12.72 -4.44
CA PHE A 70 10.78 -13.94 -5.05
C PHE A 70 9.26 -13.88 -5.14
N LEU A 71 8.57 -13.57 -4.04
CA LEU A 71 7.11 -13.42 -4.05
C LEU A 71 6.66 -12.36 -5.06
N LEU A 72 7.34 -11.21 -5.12
CA LEU A 72 7.01 -10.16 -6.08
C LEU A 72 7.16 -10.65 -7.53
N THR A 73 8.23 -11.36 -7.85
CA THR A 73 8.44 -11.98 -9.18
C THR A 73 7.35 -13.01 -9.47
N THR A 74 7.05 -13.92 -8.53
CA THR A 74 5.99 -14.92 -8.69
C THR A 74 4.63 -14.27 -8.95
N LEU A 75 4.25 -13.24 -8.19
CA LEU A 75 2.97 -12.54 -8.38
C LEU A 75 2.88 -11.82 -9.75
N ARG A 76 4.01 -11.47 -10.36
CA ARG A 76 4.05 -10.85 -11.69
C ARG A 76 3.95 -11.88 -12.81
N ASP A 77 4.71 -12.95 -12.69
CA ASP A 77 4.83 -13.98 -13.71
C ASP A 77 3.60 -14.89 -13.78
N MET A 78 2.71 -14.77 -12.79
CA MET A 78 1.39 -15.39 -12.81
C MET A 78 0.49 -14.72 -13.85
N ASP A 79 -0.06 -15.52 -14.75
CA ASP A 79 -0.95 -15.08 -15.82
C ASP A 79 -2.31 -14.59 -15.27
N ASP A 80 -3.06 -13.83 -16.08
CA ASP A 80 -4.41 -13.38 -15.73
C ASP A 80 -5.42 -14.54 -15.61
N THR A 81 -5.07 -15.72 -16.13
CA THR A 81 -5.82 -16.98 -16.00
C THR A 81 -5.51 -17.73 -14.72
N ASP A 82 -4.47 -17.32 -13.98
CA ASP A 82 -4.14 -17.96 -12.71
C ASP A 82 -5.23 -17.71 -11.69
N SER A 83 -5.75 -18.82 -11.17
CA SER A 83 -6.90 -18.79 -10.28
C SER A 83 -6.54 -18.08 -8.97
N LYS A 84 -7.54 -17.46 -8.33
CA LYS A 84 -7.40 -16.81 -7.02
C LYS A 84 -6.65 -17.70 -6.01
N GLU A 85 -6.87 -19.01 -6.09
CA GLU A 85 -6.27 -20.04 -5.25
C GLU A 85 -4.74 -20.12 -5.43
N ALA A 86 -4.21 -19.97 -6.64
CA ALA A 86 -2.77 -19.97 -6.89
C ALA A 86 -2.09 -18.77 -6.20
N ILE A 87 -2.71 -17.60 -6.32
CA ILE A 87 -2.22 -16.35 -5.72
C ILE A 87 -2.26 -16.43 -4.20
N TYR A 88 -3.39 -16.89 -3.67
CA TYR A 88 -3.59 -16.99 -2.22
C TYR A 88 -2.68 -18.08 -1.65
N GLY A 89 -2.49 -19.18 -2.37
CA GLY A 89 -1.55 -20.24 -2.03
C GLY A 89 -0.10 -19.77 -1.98
N ALA A 90 0.34 -18.96 -2.96
CA ALA A 90 1.69 -18.38 -2.95
C ALA A 90 1.89 -17.39 -1.79
N LEU A 91 0.89 -16.55 -1.51
CA LEU A 91 0.92 -15.63 -0.37
C LEU A 91 0.92 -16.37 0.97
N ASP A 92 0.10 -17.42 1.11
CA ASP A 92 0.04 -18.26 2.32
C ASP A 92 1.35 -19.03 2.52
N ALA A 93 1.92 -19.61 1.46
CA ALA A 93 3.20 -20.30 1.50
C ALA A 93 4.34 -19.35 1.87
N TRP A 94 4.34 -18.13 1.35
CA TRP A 94 5.34 -17.12 1.68
C TRP A 94 5.25 -16.67 3.14
N VAL A 95 4.05 -16.38 3.65
CA VAL A 95 3.85 -15.97 5.05
C VAL A 95 4.14 -17.08 6.05
N ALA A 96 4.00 -18.35 5.68
CA ALA A 96 4.32 -19.48 6.56
C ALA A 96 5.76 -19.46 7.10
N TRP A 97 6.68 -18.76 6.44
CA TRP A 97 8.08 -18.61 6.87
C TRP A 97 8.35 -17.33 7.69
N GLU A 98 7.33 -16.56 8.05
CA GLU A 98 7.46 -15.32 8.81
C GLU A 98 6.93 -15.49 10.24
N GLN A 99 7.76 -15.12 11.22
CA GLN A 99 7.42 -15.23 12.64
C GLN A 99 6.28 -14.29 13.04
N ASN A 100 6.24 -13.09 12.45
CA ASN A 100 5.18 -12.10 12.61
C ASN A 100 4.60 -11.77 11.24
N PHE A 101 3.32 -11.41 11.18
CA PHE A 101 2.69 -11.09 9.89
C PHE A 101 3.45 -9.94 9.18
N PRO A 102 3.96 -10.17 7.95
CA PRO A 102 4.95 -9.28 7.33
C PRO A 102 4.32 -8.07 6.62
N ILE A 103 3.59 -7.21 7.37
CA ILE A 103 2.87 -6.03 6.84
C ILE A 103 3.80 -5.10 6.05
N GLY A 104 5.02 -4.85 6.56
CA GLY A 104 5.98 -3.96 5.91
C GLY A 104 6.43 -4.46 4.53
N SER A 105 6.70 -5.76 4.41
CA SER A 105 7.06 -6.38 3.13
C SER A 105 5.89 -6.37 2.15
N LEU A 106 4.68 -6.68 2.61
CA LEU A 106 3.47 -6.60 1.78
C LEU A 106 3.20 -5.18 1.29
N ARG A 107 3.40 -4.16 2.13
CA ARG A 107 3.30 -2.76 1.72
C ARG A 107 4.28 -2.43 0.59
N ASN A 108 5.52 -2.92 0.67
CA ASN A 108 6.51 -2.71 -0.38
C ASN A 108 6.13 -3.42 -1.68
N ILE A 109 5.62 -4.65 -1.60
CA ILE A 109 5.09 -5.39 -2.75
C ILE A 109 3.96 -4.61 -3.42
N LEU A 110 2.98 -4.12 -2.65
CA LEU A 110 1.87 -3.32 -3.16
C LEU A 110 2.36 -2.03 -3.84
N LEU A 111 3.35 -1.34 -3.27
CA LEU A 111 3.96 -0.16 -3.90
C LEU A 111 4.67 -0.48 -5.21
N CYS A 112 5.35 -1.63 -5.30
CA CYS A 112 5.98 -2.09 -6.54
C CYS A 112 4.93 -2.42 -7.61
N LEU A 113 3.89 -3.16 -7.25
CA LEU A 113 2.78 -3.50 -8.16
C LEU A 113 2.03 -2.25 -8.63
N GLU A 114 1.85 -1.25 -7.76
CA GLU A 114 1.20 0.02 -8.10
C GLU A 114 2.01 0.84 -9.11
N LYS A 115 3.34 0.89 -8.97
CA LYS A 115 4.23 1.53 -9.97
C LYS A 115 4.13 0.86 -11.34
N GLU A 116 3.88 -0.45 -11.35
CA GLU A 116 3.75 -1.26 -12.57
C GLU A 116 2.30 -1.37 -13.05
N GLN A 117 1.37 -0.66 -12.40
CA GLN A 117 -0.04 -0.64 -12.73
C GLN A 117 -0.70 -2.03 -12.77
N GLN A 118 -0.20 -2.96 -11.95
CA GLN A 118 -0.75 -4.31 -11.80
C GLN A 118 -2.00 -4.29 -10.90
N TRP A 119 -3.02 -3.52 -11.30
CA TRP A 119 -4.20 -3.21 -10.49
C TRP A 119 -4.95 -4.47 -10.05
N HIS A 120 -5.14 -5.41 -10.97
CA HIS A 120 -5.75 -6.70 -10.68
C HIS A 120 -5.04 -7.44 -9.54
N ARG A 121 -3.70 -7.48 -9.59
CA ARG A 121 -2.89 -8.15 -8.55
C ARG A 121 -2.95 -7.41 -7.22
N ILE A 122 -2.94 -6.08 -7.23
CA ILE A 122 -3.11 -5.26 -6.01
C ILE A 122 -4.44 -5.59 -5.33
N VAL A 123 -5.54 -5.67 -6.10
CA VAL A 123 -6.85 -6.05 -5.56
C VAL A 123 -6.79 -7.42 -4.87
N GLN A 124 -6.17 -8.41 -5.52
CA GLN A 124 -6.07 -9.76 -4.96
C GLN A 124 -5.23 -9.82 -3.69
N VAL A 125 -4.06 -9.18 -3.68
CA VAL A 125 -3.17 -9.13 -2.51
C VAL A 125 -3.86 -8.44 -1.33
N ILE A 126 -4.51 -7.29 -1.56
CA ILE A 126 -5.22 -6.58 -0.48
C ILE A 126 -6.41 -7.41 0.02
N LYS A 127 -7.21 -8.02 -0.85
CA LYS A 127 -8.30 -8.90 -0.41
C LYS A 127 -7.81 -10.10 0.39
N TRP A 128 -6.69 -10.70 -0.02
CA TRP A 128 -6.05 -11.76 0.74
C TRP A 128 -5.63 -11.25 2.12
N MET A 129 -4.96 -10.10 2.22
CA MET A 129 -4.60 -9.48 3.52
C MET A 129 -5.82 -9.28 4.42
N LEU A 130 -6.91 -8.72 3.88
CA LEU A 130 -8.15 -8.51 4.62
C LEU A 130 -8.79 -9.84 5.09
N SER A 131 -8.69 -10.91 4.28
CA SER A 131 -9.17 -12.25 4.67
C SER A 131 -8.40 -12.85 5.85
N LYS A 132 -7.16 -12.41 6.08
CA LYS A 132 -6.34 -12.77 7.25
C LYS A 132 -6.53 -11.82 8.43
N GLY A 133 -7.46 -10.86 8.33
CA GLY A 133 -7.68 -9.82 9.33
C GLY A 133 -6.59 -8.75 9.38
N GLN A 134 -5.78 -8.62 8.32
CA GLN A 134 -4.64 -7.71 8.26
C GLN A 134 -4.89 -6.56 7.30
N GLY A 135 -4.25 -5.42 7.53
CA GLY A 135 -4.41 -4.23 6.67
C GLY A 135 -5.77 -3.54 6.82
N THR A 136 -6.44 -3.65 7.97
CA THR A 136 -7.71 -2.95 8.27
C THR A 136 -7.47 -1.47 8.60
N THR A 137 -6.87 -0.73 7.66
CA THR A 137 -6.55 0.69 7.81
C THR A 137 -7.18 1.50 6.69
N MET A 138 -7.50 2.77 6.96
CA MET A 138 -8.05 3.68 5.93
C MET A 138 -7.11 3.83 4.71
N GLY A 139 -5.80 3.72 4.91
CA GLY A 139 -4.82 3.74 3.83
C GLY A 139 -4.95 2.53 2.89
N THR A 140 -5.01 1.33 3.46
CA THR A 140 -5.21 0.09 2.68
C THR A 140 -6.58 0.08 2.00
N TYR A 141 -7.63 0.57 2.67
CA TYR A 141 -8.97 0.70 2.09
C TYR A 141 -8.98 1.66 0.90
N GLY A 142 -8.31 2.80 1.01
CA GLY A 142 -8.14 3.73 -0.11
C GLY A 142 -7.36 3.14 -1.27
N GLN A 143 -6.30 2.38 -0.99
CA GLN A 143 -5.54 1.69 -2.03
C GLN A 143 -6.39 0.62 -2.74
N LEU A 144 -7.22 -0.13 -2.01
CA LEU A 144 -8.16 -1.09 -2.59
C LEU A 144 -9.19 -0.42 -3.50
N ILE A 145 -9.80 0.69 -3.05
CA ILE A 145 -10.77 1.44 -3.87
C ILE A 145 -10.13 1.95 -5.15
N ARG A 146 -8.93 2.53 -5.06
CA ARG A 146 -8.17 2.97 -6.25
C ARG A 146 -7.90 1.79 -7.19
N ALA A 147 -7.44 0.66 -6.66
CA ALA A 147 -7.12 -0.50 -7.48
C ALA A 147 -8.37 -1.08 -8.16
N LEU A 148 -9.50 -1.18 -7.45
CA LEU A 148 -10.77 -1.64 -8.02
C LEU A 148 -11.29 -0.72 -9.12
N ASP A 149 -11.18 0.60 -8.93
CA ASP A 149 -11.55 1.57 -9.94
C ASP A 149 -10.68 1.47 -11.21
N MET A 150 -9.35 1.34 -11.04
CA MET A 150 -8.43 1.17 -12.16
C MET A 150 -8.54 -0.21 -12.83
N ASP A 151 -9.00 -1.24 -12.10
CA ASP A 151 -9.33 -2.59 -12.60
C ASP A 151 -10.76 -2.66 -13.17
N HIS A 152 -11.41 -1.51 -13.46
CA HIS A 152 -12.75 -1.39 -14.02
C HIS A 152 -13.87 -2.08 -13.23
N ARG A 153 -13.69 -2.23 -11.91
CA ARG A 153 -14.62 -2.88 -10.98
C ARG A 153 -15.24 -1.89 -10.00
N VAL A 154 -15.71 -0.76 -10.52
CA VAL A 154 -16.23 0.33 -9.70
C VAL A 154 -17.42 -0.07 -8.82
N GLY A 155 -18.29 -0.99 -9.28
CA GLY A 155 -19.41 -1.49 -8.47
C GLY A 155 -18.94 -2.21 -7.20
N GLU A 156 -17.83 -2.92 -7.27
CA GLU A 156 -17.22 -3.54 -6.08
C GLU A 156 -16.58 -2.49 -5.17
N ALA A 157 -15.95 -1.45 -5.74
CA ALA A 157 -15.42 -0.33 -4.98
C ALA A 157 -16.53 0.41 -4.21
N HIS A 158 -17.66 0.66 -4.87
CA HIS A 158 -18.85 1.27 -4.28
C HIS A 158 -19.42 0.43 -3.13
N LYS A 159 -19.65 -0.87 -3.36
CA LYS A 159 -20.15 -1.77 -2.31
C LYS A 159 -19.19 -1.84 -1.11
N PHE A 160 -17.88 -1.86 -1.37
CA PHE A 160 -16.87 -1.83 -0.32
C PHE A 160 -16.92 -0.52 0.47
N TRP A 161 -17.04 0.63 -0.21
CA TRP A 161 -17.21 1.93 0.40
C TRP A 161 -18.40 1.95 1.35
N GLU A 162 -19.59 1.58 0.89
CA GLU A 162 -20.81 1.59 1.71
C GLU A 162 -20.68 0.69 2.94
N MET A 163 -20.10 -0.50 2.78
CA MET A 163 -19.99 -1.48 3.87
C MET A 163 -18.93 -1.15 4.93
N LYS A 164 -17.80 -0.52 4.53
CA LYS A 164 -16.62 -0.40 5.40
C LYS A 164 -16.26 1.03 5.79
N ILE A 165 -16.76 2.03 5.08
CA ILE A 165 -16.27 3.42 5.18
C ILE A 165 -17.44 4.40 5.29
N GLY A 166 -18.39 4.33 4.36
CA GLY A 166 -19.45 5.32 4.15
C GLY A 166 -20.46 5.43 5.28
N THR A 167 -20.43 4.53 6.27
CA THR A 167 -21.33 4.55 7.44
C THR A 167 -21.02 5.69 8.41
N ASP A 168 -19.76 6.12 8.50
CA ASP A 168 -19.33 7.21 9.40
C ASP A 168 -18.48 8.23 8.62
N LEU A 169 -19.14 9.07 7.81
CA LEU A 169 -18.46 10.11 7.04
C LEU A 169 -17.79 11.17 7.92
N HIS A 170 -18.14 11.29 9.21
CA HIS A 170 -17.50 12.26 10.10
C HIS A 170 -16.04 11.88 10.38
N SER A 171 -15.78 10.59 10.61
CA SER A 171 -14.44 10.08 10.95
C SER A 171 -13.55 9.76 9.75
N VAL A 172 -14.10 9.72 8.53
CA VAL A 172 -13.35 9.33 7.33
C VAL A 172 -12.39 10.45 6.89
N PRO A 173 -11.08 10.18 6.69
CA PRO A 173 -10.14 11.17 6.20
C PRO A 173 -10.58 11.81 4.87
N TRP A 174 -10.38 13.13 4.74
CA TRP A 174 -10.84 13.86 3.55
C TRP A 174 -10.20 13.35 2.24
N GLN A 175 -8.96 12.88 2.30
CA GLN A 175 -8.26 12.27 1.15
C GLN A 175 -9.02 11.08 0.58
N LEU A 176 -9.66 10.29 1.45
CA LEU A 176 -10.44 9.12 1.05
C LEU A 176 -11.81 9.51 0.48
N CYS A 177 -12.43 10.56 1.04
CA CYS A 177 -13.64 11.16 0.46
C CYS A 177 -13.36 11.73 -0.94
N HIS A 178 -12.26 12.45 -1.11
CA HIS A 178 -11.83 12.98 -2.41
C HIS A 178 -11.55 11.87 -3.42
N LEU A 179 -10.91 10.77 -2.98
CA LEU A 179 -10.73 9.59 -3.82
C LEU A 179 -12.08 9.09 -4.32
N MET A 180 -13.05 8.87 -3.42
CA MET A 180 -14.35 8.32 -3.80
C MET A 180 -15.15 9.26 -4.72
N ILE A 181 -15.13 10.57 -4.47
CA ILE A 181 -15.73 11.58 -5.37
C ILE A 181 -15.11 11.47 -6.78
N SER A 182 -13.79 11.28 -6.86
CA SER A 182 -13.08 11.14 -8.14
C SER A 182 -13.35 9.82 -8.85
N VAL A 183 -13.59 8.74 -8.10
CA VAL A 183 -14.01 7.44 -8.62
C VAL A 183 -15.41 7.56 -9.21
N TYR A 184 -16.37 8.09 -8.44
CA TYR A 184 -17.74 8.25 -8.92
C TYR A 184 -17.82 9.16 -10.15
N TYR A 185 -17.10 10.27 -10.15
CA TYR A 185 -17.10 11.21 -11.27
C TYR A 185 -16.59 10.55 -12.57
N ARG A 186 -15.46 9.85 -12.51
CA ARG A 186 -14.86 9.20 -13.71
C ARG A 186 -15.71 8.07 -14.28
N ASN A 187 -16.46 7.38 -13.43
CA ASN A 187 -17.31 6.26 -13.83
C ASN A 187 -18.78 6.65 -14.02
N ASN A 188 -19.08 7.95 -14.12
CA ASN A 188 -20.44 8.49 -14.32
C ASN A 188 -21.47 8.04 -13.24
N MET A 189 -21.02 7.77 -12.01
CA MET A 189 -21.88 7.46 -10.86
C MET A 189 -22.30 8.74 -10.13
N LEU A 190 -23.00 9.62 -10.86
CA LEU A 190 -23.24 11.00 -10.43
C LEU A 190 -24.18 11.09 -9.22
N GLU A 191 -25.16 10.20 -9.12
CA GLU A 191 -26.10 10.13 -7.99
C GLU A 191 -25.37 9.82 -6.68
N ASP A 192 -24.47 8.83 -6.71
CA ASP A 192 -23.64 8.46 -5.57
C ASP A 192 -22.65 9.56 -5.18
N LEU A 193 -22.12 10.28 -6.17
CA LEU A 193 -21.27 11.44 -5.95
C LEU A 193 -22.02 12.53 -5.19
N VAL A 194 -23.21 12.90 -5.67
CA VAL A 194 -24.05 13.93 -5.03
C VAL A 194 -24.48 13.47 -3.63
N ARG A 195 -24.89 12.22 -3.47
CA ARG A 195 -25.24 11.63 -2.17
C ARG A 195 -24.09 11.72 -1.18
N LEU A 196 -22.88 11.33 -1.60
CA LEU A 196 -21.67 11.44 -0.78
C LEU A 196 -21.40 12.90 -0.40
N PHE A 197 -21.46 13.82 -1.36
CA PHE A 197 -21.19 15.24 -1.08
C PHE A 197 -22.19 15.85 -0.11
N LYS A 198 -23.49 15.59 -0.29
CA LYS A 198 -24.53 16.03 0.65
C LYS A 198 -24.28 15.47 2.06
N GLY A 199 -23.90 14.20 2.17
CA GLY A 199 -23.51 13.60 3.44
C GLY A 199 -22.33 14.31 4.10
N LEU A 200 -21.31 14.72 3.32
CA LEU A 200 -20.17 15.49 3.83
C LEU A 200 -20.57 16.91 4.25
N GLU A 201 -21.43 17.59 3.48
CA GLU A 201 -21.96 18.92 3.83
C GLU A 201 -22.81 18.88 5.11
N ALA A 202 -23.57 17.80 5.34
CA ALA A 202 -24.38 17.64 6.55
C ALA A 202 -23.55 17.53 7.84
N PHE A 203 -22.27 17.17 7.73
CA PHE A 203 -21.31 17.18 8.83
C PHE A 203 -20.43 18.44 8.85
N ASP A 204 -20.84 19.50 8.14
CA ASP A 204 -20.09 20.76 7.99
C ASP A 204 -18.64 20.58 7.49
N ARG A 205 -18.37 19.47 6.79
CA ARG A 205 -17.02 19.17 6.32
C ARG A 205 -16.72 19.99 5.07
N LYS A 206 -15.88 21.00 5.25
CA LYS A 206 -15.48 21.90 4.15
C LYS A 206 -14.53 21.19 3.16
N PRO A 207 -14.83 21.22 1.86
CA PRO A 207 -13.93 20.73 0.83
C PRO A 207 -12.60 21.47 0.84
N ARG A 208 -11.51 20.71 0.70
CA ARG A 208 -10.15 21.26 0.73
C ARG A 208 -9.68 21.83 -0.60
N ASP A 209 -10.32 21.46 -1.70
CA ASP A 209 -9.84 21.75 -3.06
C ASP A 209 -11.02 22.12 -3.96
N LYS A 210 -10.82 23.17 -4.77
CA LYS A 210 -11.73 23.61 -5.83
C LYS A 210 -12.03 22.51 -6.86
N LEU A 211 -11.11 21.57 -7.10
CA LEU A 211 -11.33 20.46 -8.03
C LEU A 211 -12.47 19.54 -7.57
N ILE A 212 -12.68 19.43 -6.26
CA ILE A 212 -13.80 18.67 -5.69
C ILE A 212 -15.11 19.39 -6.01
N ILE A 213 -15.14 20.70 -5.76
CA ILE A 213 -16.31 21.55 -6.03
C ILE A 213 -16.68 21.51 -7.51
N GLN A 214 -15.70 21.59 -8.41
CA GLN A 214 -15.94 21.50 -9.86
C GLN A 214 -16.57 20.16 -10.25
N LYS A 215 -16.04 19.03 -9.76
CA LYS A 215 -16.63 17.70 -10.03
C LYS A 215 -18.07 17.59 -9.52
N VAL A 216 -18.34 18.14 -8.35
CA VAL A 216 -19.68 18.15 -7.74
C VAL A 216 -20.64 19.06 -8.53
N ALA A 217 -20.21 20.27 -8.88
CA ALA A 217 -20.99 21.21 -9.68
C ALA A 217 -21.34 20.61 -11.06
N ASN A 218 -20.36 19.97 -11.72
CA ASN A 218 -20.58 19.27 -12.97
C ASN A 218 -21.54 18.08 -12.80
N ALA A 219 -21.45 17.33 -11.71
CA ALA A 219 -22.38 16.24 -11.43
C ALA A 219 -23.81 16.74 -11.24
N TYR A 220 -24.00 17.86 -10.52
CA TYR A 220 -25.31 18.51 -10.40
C TYR A 220 -25.84 18.96 -11.76
N GLU A 221 -25.02 19.59 -12.59
CA GLU A 221 -25.38 20.01 -13.94
C GLU A 221 -25.82 18.84 -14.83
N MET A 222 -25.03 17.76 -14.85
CA MET A 222 -25.33 16.56 -15.64
C MET A 222 -26.59 15.82 -15.16
N LEU A 223 -26.96 15.97 -13.89
CA LEU A 223 -28.22 15.48 -13.33
C LEU A 223 -29.40 16.46 -13.50
N GLY A 224 -29.18 17.62 -14.14
CA GLY A 224 -30.21 18.66 -14.34
C GLY A 224 -30.52 19.51 -13.10
N LEU A 225 -29.70 19.42 -12.05
CA LEU A 225 -29.88 20.12 -10.78
C LEU A 225 -29.12 21.46 -10.78
N ILE A 226 -29.54 22.40 -11.63
CA ILE A 226 -28.85 23.67 -11.87
C ILE A 226 -28.82 24.56 -10.61
N GLU A 227 -29.91 24.60 -9.85
CA GLU A 227 -29.99 25.39 -8.60
C GLU A 227 -28.94 24.93 -7.57
N GLU A 228 -28.76 23.62 -7.42
CA GLU A 228 -27.77 23.05 -6.50
C GLU A 228 -26.33 23.30 -6.95
N LYS A 229 -26.09 23.29 -8.27
CA LYS A 229 -24.80 23.69 -8.85
C LYS A 229 -24.47 25.12 -8.44
N GLU A 230 -25.39 26.06 -8.65
CA GLU A 230 -25.20 27.48 -8.32
C GLU A 230 -24.97 27.67 -6.81
N ARG A 231 -25.80 27.05 -5.96
CA ARG A 231 -25.65 27.04 -4.50
C ARG A 231 -24.25 26.63 -4.06
N VAL A 232 -23.75 25.52 -4.61
CA VAL A 232 -22.44 24.97 -4.24
C VAL A 232 -21.30 25.84 -4.76
N MET A 233 -21.42 26.36 -5.99
CA MET A 233 -20.41 27.26 -6.56
C MET A 233 -20.30 28.58 -5.80
N GLU A 234 -21.42 29.15 -5.37
CA GLU A 234 -21.45 30.37 -4.57
C GLU A 234 -20.87 30.15 -3.16
N LYS A 235 -21.36 29.12 -2.45
CA LYS A 235 -20.92 28.77 -1.09
C LYS A 235 -19.41 28.56 -0.99
N TYR A 236 -18.80 27.96 -2.01
CA TYR A 236 -17.37 27.66 -2.03
C TYR A 236 -16.55 28.57 -2.96
N SER A 237 -17.10 29.72 -3.36
CA SER A 237 -16.43 30.72 -4.21
C SER A 237 -15.04 31.12 -3.70
N HIS A 238 -14.86 31.24 -2.39
CA HIS A 238 -13.57 31.54 -1.75
C HIS A 238 -12.44 30.57 -2.13
N LEU A 239 -12.74 29.30 -2.43
CA LEU A 239 -11.72 28.32 -2.87
C LEU A 239 -11.15 28.62 -4.26
N PHE A 240 -11.85 29.44 -5.05
CA PHE A 240 -11.41 29.86 -6.38
C PHE A 240 -10.55 31.13 -6.34
N THR A 241 -10.67 31.94 -5.28
CA THR A 241 -9.95 33.22 -5.11
C THR A 241 -8.56 33.07 -4.48
N ILE A 242 -8.32 32.03 -3.67
CA ILE A 242 -7.04 31.82 -2.95
C ILE A 242 -5.95 31.26 -3.88
N LYS A 243 -5.59 32.00 -4.94
CA LYS A 243 -4.54 31.60 -5.89
C LYS A 243 -3.31 32.52 -5.94
N GLU A 244 -3.25 33.60 -5.16
CA GLU A 244 -2.10 34.54 -5.23
C GLU A 244 -1.19 34.63 -4.00
N GLU A 245 -1.59 34.16 -2.81
CA GLU A 245 -0.67 34.17 -1.67
C GLU A 245 0.06 32.84 -1.53
N ARG A 246 1.09 32.65 -2.35
CA ARG A 246 2.17 31.72 -1.99
C ARG A 246 2.80 32.25 -0.69
N PRO A 247 2.90 31.45 0.39
CA PRO A 247 3.68 31.86 1.54
C PRO A 247 5.14 31.92 1.09
N THR A 248 5.65 33.14 0.96
CA THR A 248 7.08 33.38 0.75
C THR A 248 7.82 32.71 1.91
N LYS A 249 8.65 31.71 1.59
CA LYS A 249 9.62 31.14 2.52
C LYS A 249 10.58 32.24 2.96
N LYS A 250 10.22 33.02 3.98
CA LYS A 250 11.17 33.78 4.79
C LYS A 250 11.89 32.78 5.69
N GLY A 251 13.16 32.56 5.40
CA GLY A 251 14.02 31.71 6.23
C GLY A 251 15.28 31.22 5.54
N GLY A 252 15.83 31.97 4.57
CA GLY A 252 17.18 31.73 4.08
C GLY A 252 18.18 32.05 5.18
N ARG A 253 18.70 31.02 5.84
CA ARG A 253 19.90 31.10 6.69
C ARG A 253 21.06 31.61 5.81
N LYS A 254 21.33 32.92 5.86
CA LYS A 254 22.58 33.48 5.32
C LYS A 254 23.69 33.17 6.32
N SER A 255 24.56 32.24 5.94
CA SER A 255 25.88 32.04 6.54
C SER A 255 26.70 33.32 6.36
N SER A 256 26.83 34.12 7.41
CA SER A 256 27.73 35.27 7.44
C SER A 256 29.17 34.78 7.62
N ALA A 257 29.90 34.65 6.52
CA ALA A 257 31.35 34.56 6.52
C ALA A 257 31.92 35.86 7.11
N LYS A 258 32.44 35.78 8.35
CA LYS A 258 33.06 36.91 9.03
C LYS A 258 34.46 37.13 8.47
N LYS A 259 34.57 38.11 7.56
CA LYS A 259 35.80 38.59 6.94
C LYS A 259 36.67 39.24 8.02
N LYS A 260 37.87 38.69 8.26
CA LYS A 260 38.94 39.30 9.07
C LYS A 260 39.45 40.58 8.38
N LYS A 261 39.41 41.70 9.09
CA LYS A 261 40.30 42.87 8.99
C LYS A 261 40.56 43.26 10.45
N GLY A 262 41.78 43.10 10.97
CA GLY A 262 42.91 44.01 10.71
C GLY A 262 42.90 45.06 11.84
N GLY A 263 43.77 44.87 12.86
CA GLY A 263 43.91 45.76 14.02
C GLY A 263 44.46 47.15 13.66
N PRO A 264 44.80 48.03 14.63
CA PRO A 264 45.80 47.68 15.64
C PRO A 264 45.63 48.32 17.05
N ASN A 265 46.54 47.90 17.92
CA ASN A 265 47.20 48.65 18.99
C ASN A 265 46.63 48.53 20.41
N GLU A 266 47.32 47.77 21.27
CA GLU A 266 47.94 48.34 22.46
C GLU A 266 49.11 47.49 22.98
N SER A 267 50.12 48.22 23.44
CA SER A 267 51.50 47.91 23.80
C SER A 267 51.73 47.13 25.11
N ARG A 268 52.81 46.32 25.13
CA ARG A 268 53.85 46.21 26.18
C ARG A 268 54.94 45.25 25.67
N LYS A 269 56.10 45.76 25.22
CA LYS A 269 57.39 45.86 25.97
C LYS A 269 57.84 44.53 26.60
N ASP A 270 58.86 43.92 25.99
CA ASP A 270 60.16 43.58 26.61
C ASP A 270 61.13 43.24 25.44
N SER A 271 62.16 44.06 25.19
CA SER A 271 63.50 44.06 25.80
C SER A 271 64.45 43.09 25.10
N ALA A 272 65.61 43.63 24.73
CA ALA A 272 66.63 43.10 23.84
C ALA A 272 67.34 41.82 24.34
N ASP A 273 67.86 41.00 23.42
CA ASP A 273 69.32 40.77 23.34
C ASP A 273 69.74 40.03 22.05
N LYS A 274 70.80 40.58 21.43
CA LYS A 274 71.65 40.11 20.32
C LYS A 274 71.12 40.04 18.89
#